data_AF-A0A1Q3H0A1-F1
#
_entry.id   AF-A0A1Q3H0A1-F1
#
_cell.length_a   1.000
_cell.length_b   1.000
_cell.length_c   1.000
_cell.angle_alpha   90.00
_cell.angle_beta   90.00
_cell.angle_gamma   90.00
#
_symmetry.space_group_name_H-M   'P 1'
#
loop_
_entity.id
_entity.type
_entity.pdbx_description
1 polymer ?
#
loop_
_entity_poly.entity_id
_entity_poly.type
_entity_poly.pdbx_seq_one_letter_code
_entity_poly.pdbx_strand_id
1 'polypeptide(L)'
;MNINTLKKEIIRAYQVIYFHQEQEKKRRGCQVDKYSQERRKKQLRKIIQETIQSNNLEFLKADFHRCEGYFQLHPEARQIQLVSNYDMASNENSLKSFRKVLKNIFS
;
A
#
# COMPACT_ATOMS: atom_id res chain seq x y z
N MET A 1 15.80 15.30 -0.81
CA MET A 1 14.74 14.70 0.03
C MET A 1 15.39 13.96 1.19
N ASN A 2 14.93 14.15 2.43
CA ASN A 2 15.45 13.41 3.60
C ASN A 2 15.11 11.91 3.46
N ILE A 3 16.00 11.01 3.90
CA ILE A 3 15.78 9.55 3.86
C ILE A 3 14.47 9.13 4.55
N ASN A 4 14.09 9.77 5.64
CA ASN A 4 12.83 9.49 6.33
C ASN A 4 11.62 9.92 5.51
N THR A 5 11.71 11.05 4.80
CA THR A 5 10.68 11.48 3.84
C THR A 5 10.59 10.51 2.68
N LEU A 6 11.72 10.08 2.13
CA LEU A 6 11.78 9.09 1.05
C LEU A 6 11.12 7.77 1.43
N LYS A 7 11.40 7.25 2.64
CA LYS A 7 10.74 6.04 3.16
C LYS A 7 9.23 6.21 3.24
N LYS A 8 8.75 7.34 3.78
CA LYS A 8 7.30 7.63 3.89
C LYS A 8 6.64 7.65 2.51
N GLU A 9 7.24 8.32 1.54
CA GLU A 9 6.71 8.37 0.16
C GLU A 9 6.68 6.99 -0.51
N ILE A 10 7.74 6.18 -0.35
CA ILE A 10 7.77 4.81 -0.89
C ILE A 10 6.68 3.92 -0.26
N ILE A 11 6.54 3.97 1.07
CA ILE A 11 5.50 3.21 1.79
C ILE A 11 4.12 3.60 1.29
N ARG A 12 3.86 4.92 1.21
CA ARG A 12 2.61 5.46 0.69
C ARG A 12 2.36 4.99 -0.74
N ALA A 13 3.37 5.04 -1.60
CA ALA A 13 3.27 4.62 -2.98
C ALA A 13 2.90 3.13 -3.10
N TYR A 14 3.60 2.24 -2.38
CA TYR A 14 3.27 0.81 -2.41
C TYR A 14 1.87 0.50 -1.87
N GLN A 15 1.40 1.24 -0.86
CA GLN A 15 0.02 1.13 -0.39
C GLN A 15 -0.97 1.52 -1.50
N VAL A 16 -0.79 2.68 -2.13
CA VAL A 16 -1.63 3.12 -3.26
C VAL A 16 -1.63 2.09 -4.39
N ILE A 17 -0.45 1.63 -4.80
CA ILE A 17 -0.28 0.64 -5.86
C ILE A 17 -1.06 -0.65 -5.51
N TYR A 18 -0.93 -1.13 -4.28
CA TYR A 18 -1.69 -2.30 -3.82
C TYR A 18 -3.20 -2.09 -3.96
N PHE A 19 -3.73 -0.95 -3.51
CA PHE A 19 -5.17 -0.65 -3.63
C PHE A 19 -5.61 -0.56 -5.07
N HIS A 20 -4.83 0.12 -5.92
CA HIS A 20 -5.13 0.21 -7.35
C HIS A 20 -5.27 -1.19 -7.96
N GLN A 21 -4.29 -2.07 -7.71
CA GLN A 21 -4.32 -3.43 -8.24
C GLN A 21 -5.50 -4.25 -7.70
N GLU A 22 -5.92 -4.04 -6.45
CA GLU A 22 -7.12 -4.71 -5.90
C GLU A 22 -8.40 -4.19 -6.57
N GLN A 23 -8.51 -2.89 -6.84
CA GLN A 23 -9.65 -2.31 -7.56
C GLN A 23 -9.70 -2.81 -9.00
N GLU A 24 -8.58 -2.83 -9.70
CA GLU A 24 -8.47 -3.32 -11.08
C GLU A 24 -8.87 -4.79 -11.21
N LYS A 25 -8.45 -5.63 -10.25
CA LYS A 25 -8.87 -7.04 -10.22
C LYS A 25 -10.38 -7.20 -10.04
N LYS A 26 -10.98 -6.40 -9.15
CA LYS A 26 -12.44 -6.39 -8.94
C LYS A 26 -13.17 -5.94 -10.20
N ARG A 27 -12.71 -4.89 -10.88
CA ARG A 27 -13.30 -4.40 -12.14
C ARG A 27 -13.28 -5.45 -13.24
N ARG A 28 -12.22 -6.25 -13.30
CA ARG A 28 -12.08 -7.36 -14.27
C ARG A 28 -12.87 -8.62 -13.90
N GLY A 29 -13.65 -8.58 -12.82
CA GLY A 29 -14.40 -9.75 -12.33
C GLY A 29 -13.50 -10.89 -11.82
N CYS A 30 -12.21 -10.63 -11.60
CA CYS A 30 -11.27 -11.65 -11.14
C CYS A 30 -11.56 -11.93 -9.65
N GLN A 31 -12.16 -13.07 -9.35
CA GLN A 31 -12.28 -13.54 -7.98
C GLN A 31 -10.88 -13.85 -7.45
N VAL A 32 -10.42 -13.04 -6.51
CA VAL A 32 -9.18 -13.31 -5.78
C VAL A 32 -9.56 -14.20 -4.60
N ASP A 33 -9.06 -15.42 -4.59
CA ASP A 33 -9.25 -16.31 -3.45
C ASP A 33 -8.59 -15.68 -2.20
N LYS A 34 -9.15 -16.02 -1.02
CA LYS A 34 -8.71 -15.45 0.26
C LYS A 34 -7.23 -15.67 0.52
N TYR A 35 -6.66 -16.79 0.08
CA TYR A 35 -5.25 -17.11 0.27
C TYR A 35 -4.35 -16.20 -0.58
N SER A 36 -4.69 -15.98 -1.84
CA SER A 36 -4.01 -15.04 -2.73
C SER A 36 -4.05 -13.61 -2.19
N GLN A 37 -5.19 -13.20 -1.62
CA GLN A 37 -5.31 -11.87 -1.01
C GLN A 37 -4.40 -11.72 0.21
N GLU A 38 -4.38 -12.70 1.12
CA GLU A 38 -3.52 -12.67 2.31
C GLU A 38 -2.03 -12.74 1.95
N ARG A 39 -1.65 -13.52 0.93
CA ARG A 39 -0.28 -13.57 0.41
C ARG A 39 0.18 -12.20 -0.08
N ARG A 40 -0.66 -11.48 -0.83
CA ARG A 40 -0.34 -10.14 -1.32
C ARG A 40 -0.24 -9.12 -0.18
N LYS A 41 -1.13 -9.19 0.81
CA LYS A 41 -1.03 -8.35 2.03
C LYS A 41 0.27 -8.62 2.80
N LYS A 42 0.68 -9.89 2.92
CA LYS A 42 1.94 -10.27 3.56
C LYS A 42 3.15 -9.71 2.81
N GLN A 43 3.11 -9.75 1.48
CA GLN A 43 4.15 -9.17 0.64
C GLN A 43 4.23 -7.64 0.79
N LEU A 44 3.09 -6.95 0.81
CA LEU A 44 3.06 -5.50 1.08
C LEU A 44 3.66 -5.17 2.45
N ARG A 45 3.28 -5.92 3.50
CA ARG A 45 3.85 -5.73 4.85
C ARG A 45 5.37 -5.92 4.87
N LYS A 46 5.87 -6.95 4.16
CA LYS A 46 7.30 -7.21 4.05
C LYS A 46 8.04 -6.03 3.40
N ILE A 47 7.55 -5.53 2.26
CA ILE A 47 8.13 -4.38 1.55
C ILE A 47 8.16 -3.14 2.44
N ILE A 48 7.07 -2.88 3.17
CA ILE A 48 7.00 -1.75 4.12
C ILE A 48 8.05 -1.91 5.22
N GLN A 49 8.18 -3.09 5.81
CA GLN A 49 9.17 -3.36 6.85
C GLN A 49 10.61 -3.19 6.33
N GLU A 50 10.91 -3.72 5.15
CA GLU A 50 12.21 -3.57 4.49
C GLU A 50 12.53 -2.09 4.21
N THR A 51 11.54 -1.31 3.77
CA THR A 51 11.68 0.13 3.53
C THR A 51 11.96 0.90 4.82
N ILE A 52 11.25 0.58 5.91
CA ILE A 52 11.45 1.21 7.23
C ILE A 52 12.87 0.93 7.73
N GLN A 53 13.32 -0.33 7.65
CA GLN A 53 14.60 -0.79 8.19
C GLN A 53 15.81 -0.40 7.31
N SER A 54 15.60 -0.14 6.02
CA SER A 54 16.70 0.16 5.08
C SER A 54 17.32 1.52 5.36
N ASN A 55 18.66 1.58 5.47
CA ASN A 55 19.41 2.84 5.45
C ASN A 55 20.17 3.04 4.14
N ASN A 56 19.97 2.15 3.16
CA ASN A 56 20.63 2.23 1.87
C ASN A 56 19.86 3.19 0.96
N LEU A 57 20.43 4.39 0.75
CA LEU A 57 19.79 5.45 -0.03
C LEU A 57 19.60 5.07 -1.51
N GLU A 58 20.56 4.40 -2.13
CA GLU A 58 20.46 4.00 -3.54
C GLU A 58 19.37 2.96 -3.75
N PHE A 59 19.25 2.01 -2.82
CA PHE A 59 18.13 1.07 -2.79
C PHE A 59 16.78 1.81 -2.70
N LEU A 60 16.66 2.76 -1.77
CA LEU A 60 15.41 3.52 -1.58
C LEU A 60 15.07 4.38 -2.80
N LYS A 61 16.06 5.00 -3.45
CA LYS A 61 15.84 5.74 -4.71
C LYS A 61 15.35 4.81 -5.81
N ALA A 62 15.98 3.65 -5.98
CA ALA A 62 15.57 2.67 -6.99
C ALA A 62 14.13 2.19 -6.76
N ASP A 63 13.75 1.94 -5.50
CA ASP A 63 12.38 1.56 -5.15
C ASP A 63 11.38 2.69 -5.40
N PHE A 64 11.74 3.94 -5.08
CA PHE A 64 10.91 5.09 -5.41
C PHE A 64 10.72 5.25 -6.92
N HIS A 65 11.77 5.08 -7.72
CA HIS A 65 11.66 5.10 -9.18
C HIS A 65 10.78 3.98 -9.72
N ARG A 66 10.82 2.78 -9.12
CA ARG A 66 9.92 1.68 -9.49
C ARG A 66 8.45 2.06 -9.23
N CYS A 67 8.17 2.70 -8.10
CA CYS A 67 6.83 3.22 -7.80
C CYS A 67 6.39 4.30 -8.81
N GLU A 68 7.26 5.25 -9.13
CA GLU A 68 6.97 6.29 -10.13
C GLU A 68 6.71 5.69 -11.51
N GLY A 69 7.47 4.67 -11.92
CA GLY A 69 7.22 3.95 -13.17
C GLY A 69 5.83 3.32 -13.21
N TYR A 70 5.36 2.75 -12.10
CA TYR A 70 3.97 2.26 -12.01
C TYR A 70 2.96 3.41 -12.20
N PHE A 71 3.17 4.56 -11.56
CA PHE A 71 2.27 5.70 -11.68
C PHE A 71 2.31 6.40 -13.04
N GLN A 72 3.39 6.25 -13.80
CA GLN A 72 3.44 6.68 -15.20
C GLN A 72 2.56 5.81 -16.08
N LEU A 73 2.53 4.49 -15.82
CA LEU A 73 1.68 3.53 -16.54
C LEU A 73 0.21 3.58 -16.08
N HIS A 74 -0.01 3.94 -14.82
CA HIS A 74 -1.33 4.01 -14.17
C HIS A 74 -1.54 5.37 -13.50
N PRO A 75 -1.69 6.46 -14.28
CA PRO A 75 -1.87 7.81 -13.73
C PRO A 75 -3.11 7.93 -12.84
N GLU A 76 -4.16 7.15 -13.11
CA GLU A 76 -5.37 7.04 -12.30
C GLU A 76 -5.08 6.61 -10.86
N ALA A 77 -4.04 5.82 -10.63
CA ALA A 77 -3.67 5.38 -9.29
C ALA A 77 -3.20 6.54 -8.39
N ARG A 78 -2.66 7.64 -8.96
CA ARG A 78 -2.22 8.83 -8.20
C ARG A 78 -3.39 9.54 -7.50
N GLN A 79 -4.61 9.36 -8.00
CA GLN A 79 -5.83 9.98 -7.45
C GLN A 79 -6.40 9.21 -6.25
N ILE A 80 -5.87 8.00 -5.96
CA ILE A 80 -6.32 7.21 -4.83
C ILE A 80 -5.90 7.90 -3.54
N GLN A 81 -6.90 8.39 -2.80
CA GLN A 81 -6.70 8.90 -1.46
C GLN A 81 -6.65 7.73 -0.49
N LEU A 82 -5.47 7.49 0.09
CA LEU A 82 -5.36 6.65 1.27
C LEU A 82 -6.04 7.40 2.41
N VAL A 83 -7.17 6.88 2.91
CA VAL A 83 -7.80 7.42 4.12
C VAL A 83 -6.77 7.31 5.25
N SER A 84 -6.50 8.43 5.92
CA SER A 84 -5.49 8.67 6.98
C SER A 84 -5.37 7.58 8.06
N ASN A 85 -6.34 6.67 8.19
CA ASN A 85 -6.34 5.55 9.14
C ASN A 85 -5.45 4.35 8.74
N TYR A 86 -4.58 4.49 7.73
CA TYR A 86 -3.60 3.47 7.35
C TYR A 86 -2.25 3.64 8.06
N ASP A 87 -2.29 3.98 9.35
CA ASP A 87 -1.16 3.73 10.25
C ASP A 87 -1.04 2.21 10.43
N MET A 88 -0.22 1.58 9.59
CA MET A 88 0.38 0.28 9.91
C MET A 88 1.55 0.46 10.89
N ALA A 89 1.30 1.22 11.95
CA ALA A 89 2.15 1.31 13.13
C ALA A 89 1.56 0.39 14.20
N SER A 90 2.22 -0.75 14.38
CA SER A 90 2.27 -1.57 15.60
C SER A 90 1.29 -1.18 16.73
N ASN A 91 0.04 -1.64 16.70
CA ASN A 91 -0.77 -1.75 17.93
C ASN A 91 -2.01 -2.61 17.74
N GLU A 92 -2.23 -3.59 18.63
CA GLU A 92 -3.34 -4.56 18.62
C GLU A 92 -4.73 -3.90 18.75
N ASN A 93 -4.81 -2.65 19.20
CA ASN A 93 -6.07 -1.90 19.32
C ASN A 93 -6.56 -1.26 18.01
N SER A 94 -5.73 -1.19 16.95
CA SER A 94 -6.11 -0.66 15.62
C SER A 94 -7.12 -1.55 14.87
N LEU A 95 -7.29 -2.80 15.31
CA LEU A 95 -8.20 -3.79 14.72
C LEU A 95 -9.69 -3.50 14.94
N LYS A 96 -10.07 -2.71 15.96
CA LYS A 96 -11.48 -2.48 16.30
C LYS A 96 -12.14 -1.39 15.45
N SER A 97 -11.42 -0.36 15.02
CA SER A 97 -11.99 0.71 14.16
C SER A 97 -12.10 0.32 12.69
N PHE A 98 -11.22 -0.56 12.20
CA PHE A 98 -11.23 -1.01 10.79
C PHE A 98 -12.49 -1.83 10.43
N ARG A 99 -13.07 -2.55 11.41
CA ARG A 99 -14.35 -3.24 11.27
C ARG A 99 -15.55 -2.31 11.12
N LYS A 100 -15.46 -1.06 11.61
CA LYS A 100 -16.58 -0.10 11.61
C LYS A 100 -16.70 0.65 10.29
N VAL A 101 -15.57 0.98 9.66
CA VAL A 101 -15.54 1.68 8.36
C VAL A 101 -15.99 0.77 7.21
N LEU A 102 -15.62 -0.51 7.25
CA LEU A 102 -16.09 -1.48 6.24
C LEU A 102 -17.59 -1.78 6.31
N LYS A 103 -18.24 -1.56 7.46
CA LYS A 103 -19.68 -1.78 7.63
C LYS A 103 -20.53 -0.71 6.92
N ASN A 104 -20.04 0.53 6.83
CA ASN A 104 -20.76 1.63 6.19
C ASN A 104 -20.59 1.71 4.66
N ILE A 105 -19.69 0.92 4.08
CA ILE A 105 -19.51 0.85 2.61
C ILE A 105 -20.50 -0.17 1.98
N PHE A 106 -21.10 -1.03 2.81
CA PHE A 106 -22.11 -2.02 2.38
C PHE A 106 -23.44 -1.84 3.13
N SER A 107 -23.83 -0.60 3.43
CA SER A 107 -25.20 -0.23 3.83
C SER A 107 -25.63 0.97 3.02
#